data_AF-A0A939YH03-F1
#
_entry.id   AF-A0A939YH03-F1
#
_cell.length_a   1.000
_cell.length_b   1.000
_cell.length_c   1.000
_cell.angle_alpha   90.00
_cell.angle_beta   90.00
_cell.angle_gamma   90.00
#
_symmetry.space_group_name_H-M   'P 1'
#
loop_
_entity.id
_entity.type
_entity.pdbx_description
1 polymer ?
#
loop_
_entity_poly.entity_id
_entity_poly.type
_entity_poly.pdbx_seq_one_letter_code
_entity_poly.pdbx_strand_id
1 'polypeptide(L)' 'MTDRIDGQLFVRLASMGGANLKANVKTVNELNVFPVPDGDTGTNMTMTLEQAAVAVECEQ' A
#
# COMPACT_ATOMS: atom_id res chain seq x y z
N MET A 1 -17.19 6.16 -15.71
CA MET A 1 -15.74 6.31 -15.47
C MET A 1 -15.51 7.72 -14.94
N THR A 2 -14.73 7.86 -13.88
CA THR A 2 -14.33 9.18 -13.34
C THR A 2 -13.02 9.58 -14.02
N ASP A 3 -12.95 10.81 -14.51
CA ASP A 3 -11.80 11.41 -15.21
C ASP A 3 -10.88 12.20 -14.27
N ARG A 4 -11.28 12.35 -12.99
CA ARG A 4 -10.53 13.05 -11.94
C ARG A 4 -10.58 12.30 -10.62
N ILE A 5 -9.49 12.40 -9.85
CA ILE A 5 -9.40 11.89 -8.48
C ILE A 5 -9.25 13.10 -7.56
N ASP A 6 -10.24 13.31 -6.69
CA ASP A 6 -10.14 14.28 -5.60
C ASP A 6 -9.46 13.68 -4.36
N GLY A 7 -9.15 14.52 -3.37
CA GLY A 7 -8.44 14.08 -2.17
C GLY A 7 -9.18 12.99 -1.39
N GLN A 8 -10.51 13.06 -1.30
CA GLN A 8 -11.28 12.08 -0.53
C GLN A 8 -11.43 10.74 -1.27
N LEU A 9 -11.48 10.77 -2.60
CA LEU A 9 -11.37 9.56 -3.42
C LEU A 9 -9.97 8.96 -3.31
N PHE A 10 -8.91 9.78 -3.33
CA PHE A 10 -7.53 9.31 -3.17
C PHE A 10 -7.31 8.60 -1.82
N VAL A 11 -7.78 9.19 -0.71
CA VAL A 11 -7.71 8.57 0.62
C VAL A 11 -8.42 7.22 0.62
N ARG A 12 -9.64 7.14 0.07
CA ARG A 12 -10.37 5.86 -0.02
C ARG A 12 -9.64 4.81 -0.86
N LEU A 13 -9.07 5.21 -2.00
CA LEU A 13 -8.28 4.31 -2.85
C LEU A 13 -7.03 3.80 -2.11
N ALA A 14 -6.31 4.68 -1.41
CA ALA A 14 -5.13 4.32 -0.62
C ALA A 14 -5.50 3.37 0.53
N SER A 15 -6.58 3.63 1.28
CA SER A 15 -7.02 2.77 2.37
C SER A 15 -7.44 1.37 1.89
N MET A 16 -8.26 1.28 0.83
CA MET A 16 -8.68 -0.01 0.27
C MET A 16 -7.51 -0.76 -0.37
N GLY A 17 -6.65 -0.04 -1.10
CA GLY A 17 -5.43 -0.59 -1.69
C GLY A 17 -4.47 -1.13 -0.63
N GLY A 18 -4.28 -0.40 0.46
CA GLY A 18 -3.47 -0.83 1.60
C GLY A 18 -4.04 -2.05 2.31
N ALA A 19 -5.36 -2.10 2.54
CA ALA A 19 -6.01 -3.28 3.10
C ALA A 19 -5.84 -4.52 2.20
N ASN A 20 -5.99 -4.36 0.88
CA ASN A 20 -5.77 -5.44 -0.07
C ASN A 20 -4.30 -5.87 -0.14
N LEU A 21 -3.36 -4.93 -0.10
CA LEU A 21 -1.93 -5.24 -0.04
C LEU A 21 -1.59 -6.04 1.22
N LYS A 22 -2.08 -5.59 2.39
CA LYS A 22 -1.87 -6.27 3.68
C LYS A 22 -2.39 -7.72 3.66
N ALA A 23 -3.55 -7.95 3.06
CA ALA A 23 -4.14 -9.28 2.90
C ALA A 23 -3.29 -10.20 1.99
N ASN A 24 -2.49 -9.63 1.09
CA ASN A 24 -1.72 -10.36 0.08
C ASN A 24 -0.19 -10.20 0.26
N VAL A 25 0.29 -9.79 1.44
CA VAL A 25 1.73 -9.56 1.71
C VAL A 25 2.60 -10.73 1.30
N LYS A 26 2.20 -11.96 1.64
CA LYS A 26 2.97 -13.18 1.30
C LYS A 26 3.10 -13.35 -0.21
N THR A 27 1.99 -13.19 -0.93
CA THR A 27 1.98 -13.27 -2.40
C THR A 27 2.89 -12.21 -3.02
N VAL A 28 2.93 -10.98 -2.47
CA VAL A 28 3.81 -9.92 -2.96
C VAL A 28 5.28 -10.20 -2.62
N ASN A 29 5.57 -10.71 -1.42
CA ASN A 29 6.91 -11.16 -1.04
C ASN A 29 7.43 -12.27 -1.98
N GLU A 30 6.54 -13.16 -2.43
CA GLU A 30 6.88 -14.28 -3.32
C GLU A 30 6.98 -13.87 -4.80
N LEU A 31 6.33 -12.77 -5.20
CA LEU A 31 6.31 -12.32 -6.59
C LEU A 31 7.62 -11.64 -7.00
N ASN A 32 8.21 -10.83 -6.11
CA ASN A 32 9.39 -10.01 -6.42
C ASN A 32 10.67 -10.61 -5.83
N VAL A 33 11.32 -11.51 -6.58
CA VAL A 33 12.47 -12.34 -6.13
C VAL A 33 13.80 -12.05 -6.86
N PHE A 34 13.99 -10.84 -7.38
CA PHE A 34 15.16 -10.48 -8.22
C PHE A 34 16.17 -9.57 -7.49
N PRO A 35 17.50 -9.78 -7.59
CA PRO A 35 18.24 -11.00 -7.97
C PRO A 35 18.44 -11.98 -6.80
N VAL A 36 18.13 -11.56 -5.57
CA VAL A 36 18.15 -12.38 -4.35
C VAL A 36 16.79 -12.20 -3.65
N PRO A 37 16.13 -13.28 -3.20
CA PRO A 37 14.84 -13.17 -2.52
C PRO A 37 15.04 -12.67 -1.09
N ASP A 38 14.94 -11.37 -0.87
CA ASP A 38 14.89 -10.80 0.48
C ASP A 38 13.52 -11.03 1.14
N GLY A 39 12.52 -11.44 0.35
CA GLY A 39 11.22 -11.94 0.82
C GLY A 39 10.41 -10.93 1.62
N ASP A 40 10.73 -9.65 1.48
CA ASP A 40 10.22 -8.56 2.31
C ASP A 40 9.52 -7.45 1.49
N THR A 41 9.41 -7.58 0.17
CA THR A 41 8.84 -6.54 -0.70
C THR A 41 7.42 -6.12 -0.26
N GLY A 42 6.53 -7.08 -0.04
CA GLY A 42 5.18 -6.86 0.47
C GLY A 42 5.16 -6.28 1.89
N THR A 43 6.11 -6.69 2.74
CA THR A 43 6.29 -6.12 4.08
C THR A 43 6.67 -4.64 4.00
N ASN A 44 7.67 -4.29 3.18
CA ASN A 44 8.15 -2.93 2.98
C ASN A 44 7.07 -2.01 2.41
N MET A 45 6.29 -2.50 1.44
CA MET A 45 5.18 -1.75 0.87
C MET A 45 4.05 -1.54 1.89
N THR A 46 3.72 -2.54 2.71
CA THR A 46 2.68 -2.43 3.74
C THR A 46 3.07 -1.43 4.81
N MET A 47 4.31 -1.48 5.30
CA MET A 47 4.83 -0.50 6.25
C MET A 47 4.75 0.92 5.70
N THR A 48 5.11 1.12 4.42
CA THR A 48 5.04 2.43 3.78
C THR A 48 3.61 2.99 3.73
N LEU A 49 2.62 2.17 3.37
CA LEU A 49 1.22 2.60 3.34
C LEU A 49 0.63 2.85 4.72
N GLU A 50 1.01 2.05 5.73
CA GLU A 50 0.60 2.28 7.11
C GLU A 50 1.15 3.61 7.64
N GLN A 51 2.41 3.94 7.34
CA GLN A 51 2.98 5.24 7.70
C GLN A 51 2.32 6.40 6.93
N ALA A 52 1.99 6.21 5.65
CA ALA A 52 1.27 7.22 4.88
C ALA A 52 -0.14 7.49 5.45
N ALA A 53 -0.84 6.45 5.92
CA ALA A 53 -2.14 6.61 6.57
C ALA A 53 -2.04 7.46 7.85
N VAL A 54 -1.04 7.16 8.70
CA VAL A 54 -0.76 7.95 9.90
C VAL A 54 -0.43 9.40 9.56
N ALA A 55 0.40 9.65 8.54
CA ALA A 55 0.75 11.00 8.12
C ALA A 55 -0.47 11.82 7.68
N VAL A 56 -1.39 11.21 6.91
CA VAL A 56 -2.62 11.87 6.47
C VAL A 56 -3.58 12.12 7.64
N GLU A 57 -3.64 11.24 8.65
CA GLU A 57 -4.45 11.45 9.85
C GLU A 57 -3.88 12.56 10.76
N CYS A 58 -2.55 12.71 10.84
CA CYS A 58 -1.90 13.75 11.64
C CYS A 58 -1.90 15.15 11.00
N GLU A 59 -2.11 15.26 9.69
CA GLU A 59 -2.18 16.54 8.96
C GLU A 59 -3.61 17.08 8.78
N GLN A 60 -4.65 16.39 9.30
CA GLN A 60 -6.04 16.86 9.29
C GLN A 60 -6.40 17.71 10.51
#